data_AF-A0A832XKG0-F1
#
_entry.id   AF-A0A832XKG0-F1
#
_cell.length_a   1.000
_cell.length_b   1.000
_cell.length_c   1.000
_cell.angle_alpha   90.00
_cell.angle_beta   90.00
_cell.angle_gamma   90.00
#
_symmetry.space_group_name_H-M   'P 1'
#
loop_
_entity.id
_entity.type
_entity.pdbx_description
1 polymer ?
#
loop_
_entity_poly.entity_id
_entity_poly.type
_entity_poly.pdbx_seq_one_letter_code
_entity_poly.pdbx_strand_id
1 'polypeptide(L)'
;MVAEKKKDGRGRPVGSPIREKIKQILGALGCAYGYEIHKIYLLAFEPLEARQIYYHLKKGVQQGEFKEYGIEKIQGNYTWGSTTTRKYYSLDPGVVVEIPDAVFSAMRVLGLKYKEKPEEGVKVVVEESDTNKGVSGGKDERKNEVDDSDVSRPHKAYG
;
A
#
# COMPACT_ATOMS: atom_id res chain seq x y z
N MET A 1 1.91 -5.43 39.07
CA MET A 1 1.61 -3.98 39.12
C MET A 1 1.80 -3.43 37.73
N VAL A 2 0.71 -3.25 36.96
CA VAL A 2 0.77 -2.74 35.58
C VAL A 2 0.71 -1.21 35.66
N ALA A 3 1.76 -0.55 35.19
CA ALA A 3 1.89 0.90 35.25
C ALA A 3 0.92 1.58 34.27
N GLU A 4 -0.16 2.16 34.79
CA GLU A 4 -1.02 3.06 34.02
C GLU A 4 -0.30 4.40 33.80
N LYS A 5 0.05 4.70 32.54
CA LYS A 5 0.66 5.98 32.16
C LYS A 5 -0.38 7.11 32.19
N LYS A 6 -0.19 8.09 33.07
CA LYS A 6 -0.89 9.38 33.08
C LYS A 6 -0.74 10.10 31.72
N LYS A 7 -1.84 10.64 31.21
CA LYS A 7 -1.85 11.56 30.04
C LYS A 7 -1.49 12.96 30.52
N ASP A 8 -0.23 13.35 30.39
CA ASP A 8 0.21 14.71 30.66
C ASP A 8 -0.31 15.67 29.59
N GLY A 9 -1.20 16.58 30.03
CA GLY A 9 -1.76 17.64 29.20
C GLY A 9 -0.76 18.77 28.99
N ARG A 10 -0.27 18.90 27.75
CA ARG A 10 0.04 20.13 26.97
C ARG A 10 1.04 19.78 25.86
N GLY A 11 0.49 19.41 24.70
CA GLY A 11 1.23 19.12 23.48
C GLY A 11 0.31 18.45 22.46
N ARG A 12 0.56 18.64 21.15
CA ARG A 12 -0.13 17.87 20.10
C ARG A 12 0.09 16.38 20.43
N PRO A 13 -0.96 15.54 20.45
CA PRO A 13 -0.82 14.14 20.82
C PRO A 13 0.34 13.51 20.03
N VAL A 14 1.26 12.87 20.76
CA VAL A 14 2.46 12.26 20.18
C VAL A 14 2.06 11.19 19.16
N GLY A 15 0.93 10.53 19.40
CA GLY A 15 0.29 9.56 18.51
C GLY A 15 -0.62 10.19 17.44
N SER A 16 -0.63 9.59 16.26
CA SER A 16 -1.63 9.87 15.22
C SER A 16 -2.60 8.69 15.14
N PRO A 17 -3.93 8.94 15.05
CA PRO A 17 -4.91 7.86 14.90
C PRO A 17 -4.66 7.03 13.64
N ILE A 18 -4.10 7.65 12.59
CA ILE A 18 -3.72 6.95 11.35
C ILE A 18 -2.57 5.97 11.61
N ARG A 19 -1.55 6.36 12.39
CA ARG A 19 -0.44 5.45 12.72
C ARG A 19 -0.89 4.30 13.62
N GLU A 20 -1.83 4.56 14.53
CA GLU A 20 -2.43 3.49 15.34
C GLU A 20 -3.14 2.45 14.47
N LYS A 21 -3.98 2.89 13.54
CA LYS A 21 -4.65 2.02 12.56
C LYS A 21 -3.66 1.25 11.67
N ILE A 22 -2.56 1.89 11.25
CA ILE A 22 -1.49 1.21 10.52
C ILE A 22 -0.82 0.14 11.40
N LYS A 23 -0.61 0.39 12.70
CA LYS A 23 -0.11 -0.65 13.63
C LYS A 23 -1.06 -1.84 13.70
N GLN A 24 -2.37 -1.61 13.74
CA GLN A 24 -3.35 -2.70 13.75
C GLN A 24 -3.28 -3.56 12.49
N ILE A 25 -3.15 -2.93 11.32
CA ILE A 25 -2.99 -3.64 10.04
C ILE A 25 -1.69 -4.46 10.03
N LEU A 26 -0.58 -3.87 10.44
CA LEU A 26 0.72 -4.55 10.49
C LEU A 26 0.75 -5.67 11.53
N GLY A 27 0.05 -5.51 12.66
CA GLY A 27 -0.08 -6.53 13.69
C GLY A 27 -0.87 -7.75 13.19
N ALA A 28 -1.86 -7.53 12.34
CA ALA A 28 -2.66 -8.59 11.73
C ALA A 28 -1.92 -9.35 10.62
N LEU A 29 -1.10 -8.66 9.82
CA LEU A 29 -0.39 -9.25 8.69
C LEU A 29 1.03 -9.73 8.99
N GLY A 30 1.66 -9.20 10.04
CA GLY A 30 3.09 -9.38 10.33
C GLY A 30 3.97 -8.42 9.50
N CYS A 31 3.88 -8.49 8.18
CA CYS A 31 4.57 -7.57 7.27
C CYS A 31 3.71 -7.18 6.05
N ALA A 32 3.87 -5.94 5.58
CA ALA A 32 3.14 -5.43 4.42
C ALA A 32 3.89 -4.27 3.75
N TYR A 33 3.64 -4.05 2.45
CA TYR A 33 4.14 -2.89 1.73
C TYR A 33 3.12 -1.76 1.68
N GLY A 34 3.57 -0.52 1.46
CA GLY A 34 2.72 0.67 1.67
C GLY A 34 1.38 0.69 0.91
N TYR A 35 1.34 0.17 -0.31
CA TYR A 35 0.10 0.12 -1.09
C TYR A 35 -0.87 -0.99 -0.61
N GLU A 36 -0.35 -2.10 -0.12
CA GLU A 36 -1.16 -3.15 0.53
C GLU A 36 -1.80 -2.63 1.82
N ILE A 37 -1.02 -1.90 2.64
CA ILE A 37 -1.52 -1.24 3.84
C ILE A 37 -2.63 -0.26 3.47
N HIS A 38 -2.46 0.53 2.41
CA HIS A 38 -3.47 1.47 1.93
C HIS A 38 -4.78 0.77 1.52
N LYS A 39 -4.71 -0.34 0.78
CA LYS A 39 -5.90 -1.12 0.40
C LYS A 39 -6.69 -1.62 1.60
N ILE A 40 -6.00 -2.17 2.59
CA ILE A 40 -6.65 -2.66 3.82
C ILE A 40 -7.22 -1.49 4.61
N TYR A 41 -6.49 -0.38 4.67
CA TYR A 41 -6.95 0.82 5.36
C TYR A 41 -8.27 1.35 4.78
N LEU A 42 -8.37 1.43 3.45
CA LEU A 42 -9.58 1.88 2.77
C LEU A 42 -10.79 0.98 3.04
N LEU A 43 -10.57 -0.31 3.23
CA LEU A 43 -11.65 -1.26 3.50
C LEU A 43 -12.04 -1.33 4.98
N ALA A 44 -11.09 -1.11 5.89
CA ALA A 44 -11.29 -1.26 7.32
C ALA A 44 -11.65 0.06 8.04
N PHE A 45 -11.27 1.21 7.48
CA PHE A 45 -11.31 2.51 8.15
C PHE A 45 -11.82 3.64 7.23
N GLU A 46 -11.70 4.90 7.68
CA GLU A 46 -12.06 6.05 6.87
C GLU A 46 -11.19 6.14 5.60
N PRO A 47 -11.73 6.65 4.47
CA PRO A 47 -10.96 6.83 3.26
C PRO A 47 -9.78 7.79 3.48
N LEU A 48 -8.60 7.38 3.00
CA LEU A 48 -7.36 8.14 3.13
C LEU A 48 -6.56 8.05 1.83
N GLU A 49 -5.90 9.15 1.47
CA GLU A 49 -5.00 9.17 0.31
C GLU A 49 -3.77 8.30 0.54
N ALA A 50 -3.32 7.58 -0.50
CA ALA A 50 -2.14 6.74 -0.42
C ALA A 50 -0.90 7.53 0.04
N ARG A 51 -0.76 8.79 -0.43
CA ARG A 51 0.34 9.69 -0.02
C ARG A 51 0.37 9.92 1.49
N GLN A 52 -0.77 10.00 2.16
CA GLN A 52 -0.82 10.16 3.61
C GLN A 52 -0.35 8.88 4.32
N ILE A 53 -0.73 7.69 3.83
CA ILE A 53 -0.18 6.43 4.33
C ILE A 53 1.35 6.42 4.24
N TYR A 54 1.93 6.75 3.08
CA TYR A 54 3.39 6.80 2.93
C TYR A 54 4.06 7.83 3.84
N TYR A 55 3.44 8.99 4.04
CA TYR A 55 3.92 9.98 5.00
C TYR A 55 3.92 9.41 6.43
N HIS A 56 2.84 8.75 6.83
CA HIS A 56 2.70 8.16 8.17
C HIS A 56 3.64 6.98 8.40
N LEU A 57 3.87 6.14 7.38
CA LEU A 57 4.86 5.08 7.43
C LEU A 57 6.26 5.63 7.63
N LYS A 58 6.68 6.59 6.79
CA LYS A 58 8.00 7.24 6.91
C LYS A 58 8.18 7.88 8.29
N LYS A 59 7.15 8.59 8.77
CA LYS A 59 7.20 9.24 10.08
C LYS A 59 7.23 8.23 11.23
N GLY A 60 6.45 7.16 11.15
CA GLY A 60 6.45 6.11 12.18
C GLY A 60 7.78 5.35 12.23
N VAL A 61 8.45 5.13 11.10
CA VAL A 61 9.82 4.60 11.07
C VAL A 61 10.80 5.56 11.78
N GLN A 62 10.73 6.85 11.48
CA GLN A 62 11.57 7.86 12.14
C GLN A 62 11.33 7.93 13.65
N GLN A 63 10.11 7.65 14.09
CA GLN A 63 9.72 7.64 15.51
C GLN A 63 9.97 6.27 16.18
N GLY A 64 10.47 5.26 15.46
CA GLY A 64 10.67 3.91 15.96
C GLY A 64 9.37 3.14 16.24
N GLU A 65 8.23 3.60 15.72
CA GLU A 65 6.94 2.90 15.82
C GLU A 65 6.83 1.73 14.82
N PHE A 66 7.58 1.78 13.71
CA PHE A 66 7.64 0.75 12.67
C PHE A 66 9.08 0.41 12.34
N LYS A 67 9.31 -0.78 11.79
CA LYS A 67 10.61 -1.16 11.21
C LYS A 67 10.49 -1.34 9.71
N GLU A 68 11.40 -0.71 8.96
CA GLU A 68 11.62 -1.05 7.55
C GLU A 68 12.35 -2.38 7.53
N TYR A 69 11.73 -3.35 6.87
CA TYR A 69 12.20 -4.73 6.94
C TYR A 69 12.90 -5.18 5.65
N GLY A 70 12.53 -4.61 4.51
CA GLY A 70 13.19 -4.92 3.25
C GLY A 70 12.70 -4.09 2.09
N ILE A 71 13.47 -4.12 1.01
CA ILE A 71 13.13 -3.49 -0.26
C ILE A 71 13.18 -4.56 -1.34
N GLU A 72 12.04 -4.85 -1.94
CA GLU A 72 11.91 -5.80 -3.04
C GLU A 72 11.84 -5.02 -4.36
N LYS A 73 12.66 -5.44 -5.34
CA LYS A 73 12.61 -4.90 -6.70
C LYS A 73 11.92 -5.93 -7.58
N ILE A 74 10.75 -5.56 -8.08
CA ILE A 74 9.93 -6.43 -8.92
C ILE A 74 10.12 -5.98 -10.36
N GLN A 75 10.59 -6.87 -11.21
CA GLN A 75 10.62 -6.67 -12.66
C GLN A 75 9.19 -6.80 -13.20
N GLY A 76 8.82 -5.98 -14.17
CA GLY A 76 7.51 -6.05 -14.79
C GLY A 76 7.34 -4.98 -15.85
N ASN A 77 6.38 -5.18 -16.76
CA ASN A 77 6.11 -4.21 -17.83
C ASN A 77 5.10 -3.16 -17.35
N TYR A 78 5.57 -2.18 -16.58
CA TYR A 78 4.73 -1.07 -16.11
C TYR A 78 4.76 0.08 -17.13
N THR A 79 3.69 0.85 -17.19
CA THR A 79 3.58 2.01 -18.10
C THR A 79 4.61 3.11 -17.82
N TRP A 80 5.33 3.03 -16.70
CA TRP A 80 6.37 3.97 -16.27
C TRP A 80 7.76 3.32 -16.09
N GLY A 81 7.97 2.07 -16.51
CA GLY A 81 9.29 1.42 -16.48
C GLY A 81 9.25 -0.09 -16.27
N SER A 82 10.42 -0.72 -16.41
CA SER A 82 10.59 -2.18 -16.33
C SER A 82 10.70 -2.72 -14.89
N THR A 83 10.78 -1.84 -13.88
CA THR A 83 10.98 -2.26 -12.50
C THR A 83 10.20 -1.38 -11.54
N THR A 84 9.59 -1.99 -10.53
CA THR A 84 8.99 -1.29 -9.40
C THR A 84 9.65 -1.71 -8.08
N THR A 85 9.61 -0.83 -7.09
CA THR A 85 10.24 -1.08 -5.79
C THR A 85 9.18 -1.07 -4.69
N ARG A 86 9.08 -2.17 -3.95
CA ARG A 86 8.21 -2.30 -2.77
C ARG A 86 9.05 -2.25 -1.50
N LYS A 87 8.70 -1.32 -0.61
CA LYS A 87 9.26 -1.26 0.74
C LYS A 87 8.31 -1.95 1.70
N TYR A 88 8.82 -2.93 2.43
CA TYR A 88 8.06 -3.67 3.43
C TYR A 88 8.29 -3.09 4.81
N TYR A 89 7.19 -2.99 5.55
CA TYR A 89 7.13 -2.50 6.91
C TYR A 89 6.63 -3.64 7.81
N SER A 90 7.15 -3.69 9.03
CA SER A 90 6.72 -4.64 10.03
C SER A 90 6.63 -3.98 11.40
N LEU A 91 5.92 -4.66 12.30
CA LEU A 91 5.93 -4.35 13.71
C LEU A 91 6.90 -5.24 14.49
N ASP A 92 7.32 -4.71 15.63
CA ASP A 92 8.07 -5.49 16.59
C ASP A 92 7.17 -6.55 17.24
N PRO A 93 7.65 -7.80 17.36
CA PRO A 93 6.85 -8.91 17.89
C PRO A 93 6.48 -8.71 19.37
N GLY A 94 7.19 -7.84 20.10
CA GLY A 94 6.86 -7.48 21.48
C GLY A 94 5.74 -6.44 21.60
N VAL A 95 5.24 -5.89 20.50
CA VAL A 95 4.16 -4.89 20.52
C VAL A 95 2.82 -5.61 20.45
N VAL A 96 2.09 -5.60 21.57
CA VAL A 96 0.71 -6.10 21.62
C VAL A 96 -0.22 -5.00 21.12
N VAL A 97 -1.02 -5.31 20.10
CA VAL A 97 -1.97 -4.38 19.48
C VAL A 97 -3.33 -5.06 19.43
N GLU A 98 -4.38 -4.33 19.77
CA GLU A 98 -5.77 -4.78 19.58
C GLU A 98 -6.16 -4.61 18.11
N ILE A 99 -6.42 -5.73 17.43
CA ILE A 99 -6.76 -5.75 16.00
C ILE A 99 -8.29 -5.74 15.88
N PRO A 100 -8.88 -4.73 15.23
CA PRO A 100 -10.33 -4.68 15.02
C PRO A 100 -10.78 -5.65 13.93
N ASP A 101 -11.98 -6.20 14.08
CA ASP A 101 -12.61 -7.16 13.15
C ASP A 101 -12.71 -6.65 11.71
N ALA A 102 -12.80 -5.32 11.52
CA ALA A 102 -12.79 -4.67 10.21
C ALA A 102 -11.50 -4.99 9.42
N VAL A 103 -10.35 -5.11 10.10
CA VAL A 103 -9.07 -5.45 9.47
C VAL A 103 -9.09 -6.90 9.01
N PHE A 104 -9.56 -7.84 9.84
CA PHE A 104 -9.71 -9.25 9.43
C PHE A 104 -10.71 -9.42 8.28
N SER A 105 -11.79 -8.65 8.28
CA SER A 105 -12.77 -8.63 7.21
C SER A 105 -12.16 -8.13 5.90
N ALA A 106 -11.40 -7.03 5.96
CA ALA A 106 -10.66 -6.51 4.80
C ALA A 106 -9.63 -7.52 4.27
N MET A 107 -8.90 -8.20 5.15
CA MET A 107 -7.96 -9.26 4.76
C MET A 107 -8.66 -10.40 4.04
N ARG A 108 -9.82 -10.84 4.53
CA ARG A 108 -10.62 -11.90 3.90
C ARG A 108 -11.10 -11.49 2.51
N VAL A 109 -11.57 -10.24 2.35
CA VAL A 109 -12.00 -9.70 1.05
C VAL A 109 -10.85 -9.65 0.06
N LEU A 110 -9.66 -9.25 0.52
CA LEU A 110 -8.46 -9.16 -0.32
C LEU A 110 -7.75 -10.51 -0.53
N GLY A 111 -8.22 -11.60 0.10
CA GLY A 111 -7.57 -12.92 0.05
C GLY A 111 -6.19 -12.95 0.70
N LEU A 112 -5.90 -12.03 1.62
CA LEU A 112 -4.59 -11.90 2.25
C LEU A 112 -4.45 -12.84 3.44
N LYS A 113 -3.26 -13.45 3.56
CA LYS A 113 -2.85 -14.29 4.68
C LYS A 113 -1.75 -13.61 5.48
N TYR A 114 -1.56 -14.05 6.73
CA TYR A 114 -0.40 -13.65 7.53
C TYR A 114 0.89 -13.95 6.77
N LYS A 115 1.82 -13.01 6.74
CA LYS A 115 3.11 -13.13 6.07
C LYS A 115 4.21 -13.15 7.11
N GLU A 116 4.99 -14.22 7.12
CA GLU A 116 6.26 -14.24 7.82
C GLU A 116 7.19 -13.18 7.22
N LYS A 117 8.10 -12.67 8.04
CA LYS A 117 8.97 -11.56 7.64
C LYS A 117 9.92 -12.08 6.52
N PRO A 118 9.97 -11.46 5.33
CA PRO A 118 10.85 -11.89 4.22
C PRO A 118 12.37 -11.69 4.49
N GLU A 119 13.09 -12.70 4.97
CA GLU A 119 14.49 -12.65 5.45
C GLU A 119 15.31 -11.38 5.10
N GLU A 120 15.79 -10.67 6.13
CA GLU A 120 16.54 -9.42 6.00
C GLU A 120 17.65 -9.54 4.94
N GLY A 121 17.52 -8.78 3.86
CA GLY A 121 18.52 -8.72 2.79
C GLY A 121 18.22 -9.58 1.55
N VAL A 122 17.09 -10.28 1.46
CA VAL A 122 16.76 -11.05 0.26
C VAL A 122 16.27 -10.13 -0.86
N LYS A 123 17.06 -10.05 -1.93
CA LYS A 123 16.59 -9.62 -3.26
C LYS A 123 15.76 -10.76 -3.83
N VAL A 124 14.46 -10.81 -3.54
CA VAL A 124 13.57 -11.75 -4.22
C VAL A 124 13.44 -11.29 -5.66
N VAL A 125 14.15 -11.97 -6.57
CA VAL A 125 13.85 -11.89 -8.01
C VAL A 125 12.67 -12.84 -8.20
N VAL A 126 11.46 -12.30 -8.16
CA VAL A 126 10.27 -13.07 -8.53
C VAL A 126 10.30 -13.19 -10.05
N GLU A 127 10.79 -14.32 -10.57
CA GLU A 127 10.46 -14.76 -11.93
C GLU A 127 9.00 -15.23 -11.89
N GLU A 128 8.08 -14.41 -12.41
CA GLU A 128 6.72 -14.84 -12.66
C GLU A 128 6.77 -15.89 -13.78
N SER A 129 6.54 -17.16 -13.42
CA SER A 129 6.25 -18.21 -14.39
C SER A 129 4.78 -18.12 -14.80
N ASP A 130 4.57 -17.94 -16.09
CA ASP A 130 3.29 -17.94 -16.78
C ASP A 130 2.42 -19.14 -16.39
N THR A 131 1.14 -18.90 -16.06
CA THR A 131 0.05 -19.82 -16.41
C THR A 131 -1.25 -19.07 -16.68
N ASN A 132 -1.39 -18.78 -17.98
CA ASN A 132 -2.60 -18.68 -18.79
C ASN A 132 -3.88 -19.33 -18.22
N LYS A 133 -4.99 -18.59 -18.22
CA LYS A 133 -6.33 -19.17 -18.45
C LYS A 133 -7.20 -18.16 -19.20
N GLY A 134 -7.41 -18.45 -20.48
CA GLY A 134 -8.16 -17.63 -21.41
C GLY A 134 -9.66 -17.56 -21.14
N VAL A 135 -10.27 -16.50 -21.68
CA VAL A 135 -11.66 -16.52 -22.12
C VAL A 135 -11.67 -15.97 -23.54
N SER A 136 -12.03 -16.86 -24.45
CA SER A 136 -12.47 -16.59 -25.81
C SER A 136 -13.85 -15.93 -25.78
N GLY A 137 -14.04 -14.91 -26.62
CA GLY A 137 -15.32 -14.28 -26.87
C GLY A 137 -15.20 -13.29 -28.02
N GLY A 138 -15.49 -13.77 -29.23
CA GLY A 138 -15.33 -13.01 -30.48
C GLY A 138 -16.51 -12.09 -30.82
N LYS A 139 -16.25 -11.30 -31.87
CA LYS A 139 -17.15 -10.46 -32.70
C LYS A 139 -17.77 -9.23 -32.03
N ASP A 140 -17.43 -8.04 -32.53
CA ASP A 140 -18.18 -7.44 -33.65
C ASP A 140 -17.39 -6.29 -34.31
N GLU A 141 -17.30 -6.33 -35.63
CA GLU A 141 -16.77 -5.27 -36.48
C GLU A 141 -17.75 -4.09 -36.52
N ARG A 142 -17.30 -2.87 -36.19
CA ARG A 142 -17.84 -1.66 -36.81
C ARG A 142 -16.72 -0.69 -37.16
N LYS A 143 -16.45 -0.64 -38.46
CA LYS A 143 -15.81 0.48 -39.13
C LYS A 143 -16.61 1.74 -38.86
N ASN A 144 -15.95 2.82 -38.47
CA ASN A 144 -16.41 4.18 -38.76
C ASN A 144 -15.16 4.95 -39.22
N GLU A 145 -15.02 5.01 -40.55
CA GLU A 145 -14.29 6.08 -41.22
C GLU A 145 -15.00 7.39 -40.89
N VAL A 146 -14.25 8.36 -40.38
CA VAL A 146 -14.57 9.77 -40.57
C VAL A 146 -13.28 10.42 -41.04
N ASP A 147 -13.26 10.67 -42.34
CA ASP A 147 -12.34 11.58 -43.00
C ASP A 147 -12.76 13.03 -42.72
N ASP A 148 -11.86 13.94 -43.10
CA ASP A 148 -12.00 15.39 -43.26
C ASP A 148 -11.54 16.33 -42.13
N SER A 149 -10.33 16.84 -42.38
CA SER A 149 -9.95 18.26 -42.46
C SER A 149 -10.22 19.23 -41.30
N ASP A 150 -9.10 19.79 -40.83
CA ASP A 150 -8.90 21.24 -40.64
C ASP A 150 -9.71 21.97 -39.56
N VAL A 151 -9.15 22.13 -38.36
CA VAL A 151 -9.24 23.41 -37.61
C VAL A 151 -8.00 23.64 -36.71
N SER A 152 -7.10 24.46 -37.23
CA SER A 152 -6.28 25.48 -36.55
C SER A 152 -6.27 25.51 -34.99
N ARG A 153 -5.10 25.20 -34.39
CA ARG A 153 -4.82 25.49 -32.96
C ARG A 153 -3.99 26.78 -32.84
N PRO A 154 -4.48 27.86 -32.22
CA PRO A 154 -3.64 29.03 -31.94
C PRO A 154 -2.66 28.75 -30.80
N HIS A 155 -1.39 29.08 -31.05
CA HIS A 155 -0.32 29.14 -30.04
C HIS A 155 -0.63 30.24 -29.03
N LYS A 156 -0.79 29.88 -27.75
CA LYS A 156 -0.93 30.85 -26.66
C LYS A 156 0.48 31.34 -26.26
N ALA A 157 0.83 32.55 -26.67
CA ALA A 157 2.01 33.24 -26.16
C ALA A 157 1.73 33.69 -24.72
N TYR A 158 2.64 33.35 -23.80
CA TYR A 158 2.66 33.95 -22.47
C TYR A 158 3.40 35.29 -22.57
N GLY A 159 2.71 36.36 -22.21
CA GLY A 159 3.29 37.67 -21.91
C GLY A 159 3.49 37.83 -20.41
#